data_AF-A0A3M2KSX7-F1
#
_entry.id   AF-A0A3M2KSX7-F1
#
_cell.length_a   1.000
_cell.length_b   1.000
_cell.length_c   1.000
_cell.angle_alpha   90.00
_cell.angle_beta   90.00
_cell.angle_gamma   90.00
#
_symmetry.space_group_name_H-M   'P 1'
#
loop_
_entity.id
_entity.type
_entity.pdbx_description
1 polymer ?
#
loop_
_entity_poly.entity_id
_entity_poly.type
_entity_poly.pdbx_seq_one_letter_code
_entity_poly.pdbx_strand_id
1 'polypeptide(L)'
;MDRKASRLAVRLTALAAVPVLFAAGCSSSDPAPETDDSQPSQEPTPEPVRFAELPDACAMVSGDTVDAVVPEADPASGEELQSSNTTTSAACLWSGLDEYQFRSLTVSLRRFDSDLAVGSGDERATAYLQQMVDEITGDEANREPEAEELPETGDEAVSIAYQVTREADDTEQDYTQQRVVVRSGNVVLTVDYSGAGFEGDDQPGAGDIKEAADRTAQEAVTRLDAAGEEAAAEGDAGGESESGADAEPESQSESGDGAEGVEPERDN
;
A
#
# COMPACT_ATOMS: atom_id res chain seq x y z
N MET A 1 -26.25 16.68 39.26
CA MET A 1 -26.27 18.14 39.04
C MET A 1 -26.00 18.43 37.58
N ASP A 2 -26.55 19.54 37.12
CA ASP A 2 -26.90 19.92 35.74
C ASP A 2 -25.82 19.86 34.66
N ARG A 3 -26.19 19.32 33.49
CA ARG A 3 -25.50 19.52 32.20
C ARG A 3 -25.83 20.92 31.68
N LYS A 4 -24.84 21.83 31.61
CA LYS A 4 -24.99 23.12 30.92
C LYS A 4 -24.36 23.06 29.54
N ALA A 5 -25.22 22.94 28.53
CA ALA A 5 -24.90 23.27 27.15
C ALA A 5 -24.81 24.81 27.00
N SER A 6 -23.73 25.31 26.40
CA SER A 6 -23.64 26.71 25.98
C SER A 6 -23.70 26.77 24.46
N ARG A 7 -24.82 27.30 23.96
CA ARG A 7 -25.00 27.67 22.55
C ARG A 7 -24.50 29.10 22.39
N LEU A 8 -23.53 29.33 21.52
CA LEU A 8 -23.17 30.66 21.05
C LEU A 8 -23.38 30.73 19.54
N ALA A 9 -24.44 31.45 19.20
CA ALA A 9 -24.80 31.81 17.84
C ALA A 9 -23.90 32.95 17.34
N VAL A 10 -23.33 32.80 16.14
CA VAL A 10 -22.78 33.93 15.37
C VAL A 10 -23.33 33.86 13.95
N ARG A 11 -23.58 35.06 13.44
CA ARG A 11 -24.57 35.43 12.43
C ARG A 11 -24.11 35.20 10.99
N LEU A 12 -25.11 34.86 10.19
CA LEU A 12 -25.18 34.98 8.72
C LEU A 12 -24.62 36.31 8.19
N THR A 13 -23.82 36.23 7.13
CA THR A 13 -23.79 37.24 6.07
C THR A 13 -23.95 36.55 4.73
N ALA A 14 -24.99 36.95 4.00
CA ALA A 14 -25.36 36.49 2.68
C ALA A 14 -24.82 37.47 1.63
N LEU A 15 -24.30 36.95 0.52
CA LEU A 15 -24.15 37.69 -0.73
C LEU A 15 -24.54 36.76 -1.88
N ALA A 16 -25.68 37.09 -2.47
CA ALA A 16 -26.26 36.45 -3.65
C ALA A 16 -25.86 37.25 -4.89
N ALA A 17 -25.46 36.57 -5.96
CA ALA A 17 -25.65 37.01 -7.35
C ALA A 17 -25.35 35.88 -8.35
N VAL A 18 -26.42 35.30 -8.92
CA VAL A 18 -26.51 34.57 -10.21
C VAL A 18 -27.71 35.26 -10.89
N PRO A 19 -27.83 35.50 -12.23
CA PRO A 19 -27.42 34.63 -13.35
C PRO A 19 -26.93 35.34 -14.64
N VAL A 20 -26.32 34.61 -15.58
CA VAL A 20 -26.51 34.88 -17.01
C VAL A 20 -26.66 33.57 -17.78
N LEU A 21 -27.90 33.25 -18.12
CA LEU A 21 -28.25 32.33 -19.20
C LEU A 21 -28.02 33.06 -20.53
N PHE A 22 -27.17 32.51 -21.39
CA PHE A 22 -27.19 32.83 -22.81
C PHE A 22 -27.80 31.66 -23.58
N ALA A 23 -29.07 31.83 -23.94
CA ALA A 23 -29.70 31.09 -25.02
C ALA A 23 -29.71 32.00 -26.26
N ALA A 24 -28.87 31.68 -27.23
CA ALA A 24 -29.03 32.01 -28.64
C ALA A 24 -28.85 30.67 -29.35
N GLY A 25 -29.73 30.17 -30.21
CA GLY A 25 -30.66 30.80 -31.12
C GLY A 25 -30.55 29.95 -32.38
N CYS A 26 -31.48 29.01 -32.58
CA CYS A 26 -31.56 28.24 -33.81
C CYS A 26 -31.77 29.21 -34.98
N SER A 27 -30.81 29.29 -35.89
CA SER A 27 -31.00 29.86 -37.22
C SER A 27 -30.57 28.83 -38.24
N SER A 28 -31.53 28.41 -39.07
CA SER A 28 -31.36 27.51 -40.19
C SER A 28 -30.36 28.07 -41.20
N SER A 29 -29.38 27.26 -41.59
CA SER A 29 -28.80 27.21 -42.94
C SER A 29 -27.89 25.98 -43.05
N ASP A 30 -28.32 24.99 -43.84
CA ASP A 30 -27.41 24.03 -44.50
C ASP A 30 -26.49 24.81 -45.45
N PRO A 31 -25.18 24.55 -45.43
CA PRO A 31 -24.64 23.77 -46.54
C PRO A 31 -23.45 22.82 -46.21
N ALA A 32 -23.41 21.75 -46.99
CA ALA A 32 -22.28 20.89 -47.37
C ALA A 32 -21.75 19.84 -46.35
N PRO A 33 -21.57 18.58 -46.79
CA PRO A 33 -20.92 17.55 -45.98
C PRO A 33 -19.41 17.76 -46.02
N GLU A 34 -18.90 18.54 -45.07
CA GLU A 34 -17.48 18.51 -44.75
C GLU A 34 -17.19 17.13 -44.13
N THR A 35 -16.26 16.40 -44.73
CA THR A 35 -15.76 15.14 -44.20
C THR A 35 -15.02 15.48 -42.92
N ASP A 36 -15.69 15.25 -41.79
CA ASP A 36 -15.11 15.39 -40.47
C ASP A 36 -14.11 14.24 -40.29
N ASP A 37 -12.86 14.47 -40.66
CA ASP A 37 -11.71 13.69 -40.21
C ASP A 37 -11.53 13.96 -38.70
N SER A 38 -12.48 13.44 -37.92
CA SER A 38 -12.37 13.34 -36.48
C SER A 38 -11.25 12.35 -36.18
N GLN A 39 -10.03 12.86 -36.01
CA GLN A 39 -8.97 12.09 -35.34
C GLN A 39 -9.52 11.62 -33.99
N PRO A 40 -9.40 10.33 -33.63
CA PRO A 40 -9.81 9.89 -32.32
C PRO A 40 -8.95 10.62 -31.29
N SER A 41 -9.54 11.57 -30.56
CA SER A 41 -8.95 12.15 -29.37
C SER A 41 -8.73 11.01 -28.39
N GLN A 42 -7.46 10.65 -28.17
CA GLN A 42 -7.12 9.67 -27.15
C GLN A 42 -7.57 10.24 -25.79
N GLU A 43 -8.43 9.50 -25.10
CA GLU A 43 -8.84 9.88 -23.76
C GLU A 43 -7.60 9.89 -22.85
N PRO A 44 -7.47 10.88 -21.95
CA PRO A 44 -6.36 10.90 -21.02
C PRO A 44 -6.34 9.60 -20.22
N THR A 45 -5.15 9.02 -20.03
CA THR A 45 -4.93 7.84 -19.21
C THR A 45 -4.12 8.21 -17.97
N PRO A 46 -4.38 7.59 -16.81
CA PRO A 46 -3.56 7.80 -15.62
C PRO A 46 -2.10 7.42 -15.87
N GLU A 47 -1.19 8.05 -15.14
CA GLU A 47 0.24 7.73 -15.20
C GLU A 47 0.49 6.27 -14.78
N PRO A 48 1.38 5.53 -15.47
CA PRO A 48 1.73 4.18 -15.04
C PRO A 48 2.31 4.16 -13.63
N VAL A 49 2.07 3.08 -12.91
CA VAL A 49 2.60 2.84 -11.55
C VAL A 49 3.75 1.84 -11.60
N ARG A 50 4.71 1.97 -10.68
CA ARG A 50 5.81 1.00 -10.53
C ARG A 50 5.30 -0.32 -9.96
N PHE A 51 4.38 -0.25 -8.99
CA PHE A 51 3.80 -1.39 -8.32
C PHE A 51 2.31 -1.50 -8.68
N ALA A 52 1.96 -2.52 -9.46
CA ALA A 52 0.57 -2.87 -9.77
C ALA A 52 -0.07 -3.72 -8.66
N GLU A 53 0.73 -4.52 -7.97
CA GLU A 53 0.33 -5.40 -6.87
C GLU A 53 1.24 -5.18 -5.66
N LEU A 54 0.85 -5.69 -4.49
CA LEU A 54 1.68 -5.68 -3.29
C LEU A 54 2.28 -7.07 -3.06
N PRO A 55 3.56 -7.17 -2.67
CA PRO A 55 4.11 -8.42 -2.17
C PRO A 55 3.47 -8.80 -0.83
N ASP A 56 3.68 -10.05 -0.43
CA ASP A 56 3.32 -10.53 0.89
C ASP A 56 4.09 -9.77 1.98
N ALA A 57 3.37 -9.20 2.95
CA ALA A 57 3.97 -8.37 3.99
C ALA A 57 4.85 -9.17 4.97
N CYS A 58 4.52 -10.44 5.23
CA CYS A 58 5.32 -11.29 6.11
C CYS A 58 6.64 -11.74 5.45
N ALA A 59 6.65 -11.88 4.13
CA ALA A 59 7.86 -12.19 3.36
C ALA A 59 8.84 -11.00 3.22
N MET A 60 8.45 -9.80 3.66
CA MET A 60 9.30 -8.60 3.56
C MET A 60 10.51 -8.65 4.48
N VAL A 61 10.46 -9.45 5.55
CA VAL A 61 11.52 -9.58 6.55
C VAL A 61 11.96 -11.03 6.62
N SER A 62 13.28 -11.29 6.66
CA SER A 62 13.78 -12.65 6.83
C SER A 62 13.53 -13.19 8.24
N GLY A 63 13.45 -14.51 8.36
CA GLY A 63 13.41 -15.18 9.66
C GLY A 63 14.60 -14.81 10.55
N ASP A 64 15.81 -14.69 9.98
CA ASP A 64 17.00 -14.28 10.74
C ASP A 64 16.85 -12.88 11.35
N THR A 65 16.25 -11.93 10.60
CA THR A 65 15.98 -10.59 11.12
C THR A 65 14.87 -10.61 12.15
N VAL A 66 13.79 -11.38 11.94
CA VAL A 66 12.72 -11.57 12.94
C VAL A 66 13.29 -12.14 14.24
N ASP A 67 14.09 -13.20 14.19
CA ASP A 67 14.71 -13.82 15.36
C ASP A 67 15.61 -12.84 16.13
N ALA A 68 16.26 -11.92 15.41
CA ALA A 68 17.14 -10.92 16.00
C ALA A 68 16.39 -9.73 16.62
N VAL A 69 15.27 -9.29 16.04
CA VAL A 69 14.54 -8.08 16.47
C VAL A 69 13.29 -8.40 17.29
N VAL A 70 12.71 -9.58 17.15
CA VAL A 70 11.58 -10.04 17.97
C VAL A 70 11.93 -11.41 18.57
N PRO A 71 12.76 -11.45 19.63
CA PRO A 71 13.05 -12.69 20.34
C PRO A 71 11.77 -13.38 20.79
N GLU A 72 11.74 -14.72 20.68
CA GLU A 72 10.57 -15.54 20.98
C GLU A 72 9.30 -15.11 20.21
N ALA A 73 9.45 -14.64 18.97
CA ALA A 73 8.32 -14.33 18.10
C ALA A 73 7.38 -15.54 17.93
N ASP A 74 6.10 -15.33 18.23
CA ASP A 74 5.05 -16.32 18.03
C ASP A 74 3.81 -15.66 17.38
N PRO A 75 3.42 -16.06 16.15
CA PRO A 75 4.11 -17.02 15.28
C PRO A 75 5.44 -16.47 14.72
N ALA A 76 6.45 -17.34 14.58
CA ALA A 76 7.75 -16.95 14.01
C ALA A 76 7.67 -16.45 12.55
N SER A 77 6.70 -16.94 11.78
CA SER A 77 6.43 -16.46 10.41
C SER A 77 5.73 -15.10 10.37
N GLY A 78 5.28 -14.58 11.51
CA GLY A 78 4.41 -13.43 11.59
C GLY A 78 2.95 -13.78 11.33
N GLU A 79 2.09 -12.87 11.78
CA GLU A 79 0.65 -12.91 11.58
C GLU A 79 0.26 -11.85 10.55
N GLU A 80 -0.35 -12.28 9.44
CA GLU A 80 -0.93 -11.36 8.47
C GLU A 80 -2.11 -10.60 9.10
N LEU A 81 -2.02 -9.27 9.11
CA LEU A 81 -3.08 -8.43 9.64
C LEU A 81 -4.18 -8.23 8.60
N GLN A 82 -5.42 -8.51 9.01
CA GLN A 82 -6.57 -8.41 8.12
C GLN A 82 -6.80 -6.98 7.64
N SER A 83 -6.99 -6.83 6.33
CA SER A 83 -7.39 -5.59 5.68
C SER A 83 -8.71 -5.77 4.93
N SER A 84 -9.57 -4.74 4.96
CA SER A 84 -10.75 -4.70 4.09
C SER A 84 -10.41 -4.38 2.63
N ASN A 85 -9.18 -3.95 2.36
CA ASN A 85 -8.66 -3.63 1.04
C ASN A 85 -7.25 -4.22 0.86
N THR A 86 -7.20 -5.52 0.55
CA THR A 86 -5.96 -6.28 0.37
C THR A 86 -5.23 -5.97 -0.94
N THR A 87 -5.91 -5.36 -1.92
CA THR A 87 -5.31 -5.02 -3.22
C THR A 87 -4.38 -3.80 -3.15
N THR A 88 -4.51 -3.02 -2.08
CA THR A 88 -3.73 -1.78 -1.90
C THR A 88 -3.17 -1.63 -0.48
N SER A 89 -3.41 -2.60 0.40
CA SER A 89 -2.84 -2.64 1.74
C SER A 89 -2.52 -4.07 2.14
N ALA A 90 -1.32 -4.30 2.67
CA ALA A 90 -0.90 -5.57 3.26
C ALA A 90 -0.11 -5.26 4.53
N ALA A 91 -0.24 -6.08 5.58
CA ALA A 91 0.52 -5.87 6.80
C ALA A 91 0.79 -7.20 7.50
N CYS A 92 1.93 -7.27 8.19
CA CYS A 92 2.33 -8.42 9.00
C CYS A 92 2.85 -7.97 10.36
N LEU A 93 2.49 -8.73 11.39
CA LEU A 93 2.85 -8.49 12.77
C LEU A 93 3.66 -9.66 13.32
N TRP A 94 4.76 -9.34 13.99
CA TRP A 94 5.48 -10.23 14.87
C TRP A 94 5.43 -9.67 16.28
N SER A 95 5.24 -10.55 17.26
CA SER A 95 5.35 -10.20 18.67
C SER A 95 5.97 -11.34 19.46
N GLY A 96 6.77 -10.97 20.45
CA GLY A 96 7.45 -11.91 21.34
C GLY A 96 7.63 -11.31 22.72
N LEU A 97 7.74 -12.19 23.71
CA LEU A 97 8.03 -11.84 25.10
C LEU A 97 9.12 -12.77 25.60
N ASP A 98 10.35 -12.26 25.64
CA ASP A 98 11.51 -12.98 26.20
C ASP A 98 11.71 -12.55 27.64
N GLU A 99 11.46 -13.47 28.58
CA GLU A 99 11.30 -13.18 30.01
C GLU A 99 10.27 -12.05 30.27
N TYR A 100 10.74 -10.84 30.52
CA TYR A 100 9.90 -9.64 30.75
C TYR A 100 10.07 -8.58 29.65
N GLN A 101 10.87 -8.88 28.61
CA GLN A 101 11.15 -7.99 27.49
C GLN A 101 10.20 -8.28 26.34
N PHE A 102 9.21 -7.39 26.17
CA PHE A 102 8.29 -7.47 25.04
C PHE A 102 8.87 -6.75 23.82
N ARG A 103 8.69 -7.37 22.65
CA ARG A 103 8.94 -6.77 21.34
C ARG A 103 7.76 -6.97 20.42
N SER A 104 7.47 -5.97 19.60
CA SER A 104 6.53 -6.08 18.50
C SER A 104 7.06 -5.35 17.29
N LEU A 105 7.00 -6.00 16.13
CA LEU A 105 7.35 -5.47 14.84
C LEU A 105 6.12 -5.57 13.92
N THR A 106 5.71 -4.47 13.31
CA THR A 106 4.72 -4.49 12.23
C THR A 106 5.36 -3.95 10.96
N VAL A 107 5.23 -4.67 9.85
CA VAL A 107 5.54 -4.17 8.51
C VAL A 107 4.22 -3.98 7.78
N SER A 108 3.97 -2.77 7.31
CA SER A 108 2.77 -2.41 6.55
C SER A 108 3.14 -1.83 5.19
N LEU A 109 2.38 -2.18 4.17
CA LEU A 109 2.51 -1.70 2.80
C LEU A 109 1.22 -1.01 2.39
N ARG A 110 1.33 0.17 1.79
CA ARG A 110 0.20 0.92 1.23
C ARG A 110 0.53 1.31 -0.21
N ARG A 111 -0.22 0.76 -1.16
CA ARG A 111 -0.10 1.05 -2.61
C ARG A 111 -1.08 2.15 -3.03
N PHE A 112 -0.62 3.04 -3.89
CA PHE A 112 -1.41 4.12 -4.46
C PHE A 112 -1.50 3.95 -5.98
N ASP A 113 -2.72 3.91 -6.51
CA ASP A 113 -2.94 3.99 -7.95
C ASP A 113 -2.82 5.44 -8.44
N SER A 114 -2.40 5.62 -9.68
CA SER A 114 -2.55 6.90 -10.36
C SER A 114 -4.01 7.07 -10.79
N ASP A 115 -4.51 8.30 -10.69
CA ASP A 115 -5.86 8.64 -11.13
C ASP A 115 -5.89 10.10 -11.61
N LEU A 116 -6.63 10.36 -12.69
CA LEU A 116 -6.66 11.68 -13.33
C LEU A 116 -7.23 12.80 -12.44
N ALA A 117 -8.06 12.45 -11.46
CA ALA A 117 -8.70 13.43 -10.58
C ALA A 117 -7.89 13.71 -9.31
N VAL A 118 -7.09 12.74 -8.83
CA VAL A 118 -6.37 12.85 -7.55
C VAL A 118 -4.84 12.85 -7.66
N GLY A 119 -4.29 12.62 -8.86
CA GLY A 119 -2.85 12.70 -9.12
C GLY A 119 -2.18 11.34 -9.29
N SER A 120 -0.86 11.37 -9.49
CA SER A 120 -0.04 10.17 -9.68
C SER A 120 0.05 9.33 -8.40
N GLY A 121 0.29 8.03 -8.53
CA GLY A 121 0.51 7.15 -7.38
C GLY A 121 1.69 7.60 -6.50
N ASP A 122 2.75 8.13 -7.12
CA ASP A 122 3.95 8.61 -6.43
C ASP A 122 3.71 9.90 -5.61
N GLU A 123 2.99 10.88 -6.18
CA GLU A 123 2.61 12.10 -5.45
C GLU A 123 1.70 11.76 -4.26
N ARG A 124 0.80 10.80 -4.43
CA ARG A 124 -0.10 10.34 -3.36
C ARG A 124 0.67 9.59 -2.28
N ALA A 125 1.65 8.77 -2.64
CA ALA A 125 2.55 8.11 -1.70
C ALA A 125 3.38 9.14 -0.92
N THR A 126 3.88 10.18 -1.58
CA THR A 126 4.60 11.30 -0.95
C THR A 126 3.73 12.00 0.10
N ALA A 127 2.50 12.36 -0.27
CA ALA A 127 1.55 13.00 0.65
C ALA A 127 1.23 12.09 1.86
N TYR A 128 1.12 10.78 1.64
CA TYR A 128 0.85 9.82 2.71
C TYR A 128 2.04 9.63 3.66
N LEU A 129 3.27 9.62 3.15
CA LEU A 129 4.48 9.61 3.97
C LEU A 129 4.49 10.82 4.90
N GLN A 130 4.28 12.02 4.35
CA GLN A 130 4.23 13.26 5.14
C GLN A 130 3.13 13.21 6.18
N GLN A 131 1.95 12.72 5.82
CA GLN A 131 0.85 12.53 6.77
C GLN A 131 1.26 11.65 7.95
N MET A 132 1.90 10.51 7.72
CA MET A 132 2.31 9.62 8.82
C MET A 132 3.38 10.23 9.72
N VAL A 133 4.28 11.04 9.17
CA VAL A 133 5.27 11.79 9.96
C VAL A 133 4.57 12.84 10.83
N ASP A 134 3.66 13.61 10.23
CA ASP A 134 2.89 14.65 10.94
C ASP A 134 1.98 14.06 12.02
N GLU A 135 1.37 12.90 11.76
CA GLU A 135 0.52 12.20 12.73
C GLU A 135 1.32 11.78 13.97
N ILE A 136 2.54 11.26 13.81
CA ILE A 136 3.36 10.88 14.97
C ILE A 136 3.93 12.10 15.70
N THR A 137 4.48 13.05 14.96
CA THR A 137 5.17 14.22 15.55
C THR A 137 4.21 15.27 16.12
N GLY A 138 2.95 15.28 15.65
CA GLY A 138 1.90 16.18 16.12
C GLY A 138 0.99 15.62 17.20
N ASP A 139 1.07 14.33 17.54
CA ASP A 139 0.25 13.70 18.57
C ASP A 139 0.82 13.96 19.97
N GLU A 140 0.03 14.62 20.82
CA GLU A 140 0.40 14.95 22.21
C GLU A 140 0.56 13.69 23.10
N ALA A 141 0.04 12.54 22.67
CA ALA A 141 0.26 11.26 23.34
C ALA A 141 1.66 10.67 23.10
N ASN A 142 2.35 11.11 22.02
CA ASN A 142 3.71 10.71 21.72
C ASN A 142 4.69 11.62 22.47
N ARG A 143 5.45 11.04 23.39
CA ARG A 143 6.45 11.74 24.18
C ARG A 143 7.77 11.80 23.42
N GLU A 144 8.36 12.98 23.41
CA GLU A 144 9.69 13.26 22.82
C GLU A 144 9.83 12.74 21.37
N PRO A 145 8.88 13.05 20.45
CA PRO A 145 9.00 12.62 19.07
C PRO A 145 10.20 13.30 18.41
N GLU A 146 11.08 12.50 17.81
CA GLU A 146 12.24 12.95 17.06
C GLU A 146 12.22 12.28 15.69
N ALA A 147 12.07 13.10 14.64
CA ALA A 147 12.06 12.64 13.26
C ALA A 147 13.37 13.03 12.56
N GLU A 148 13.95 12.10 11.83
CA GLU A 148 15.14 12.31 11.01
C GLU A 148 15.04 11.57 9.68
N GLU A 149 15.71 12.11 8.66
CA GLU A 149 15.82 11.45 7.35
C GLU A 149 16.66 10.18 7.49
N LEU A 150 16.21 9.09 6.86
CA LEU A 150 16.96 7.85 6.75
C LEU A 150 17.46 7.71 5.30
N PRO A 151 18.67 8.19 4.97
CA PRO A 151 19.17 8.14 3.60
C PRO A 151 19.39 6.70 3.13
N GLU A 152 19.55 6.54 1.81
CA GLU A 152 19.85 5.24 1.17
C GLU A 152 18.77 4.16 1.43
N THR A 153 17.54 4.59 1.72
CA THR A 153 16.40 3.72 2.04
C THR A 153 15.19 4.16 1.22
N GLY A 154 14.88 3.43 0.14
CA GLY A 154 13.84 3.81 -0.82
C GLY A 154 14.14 5.13 -1.55
N ASP A 155 13.08 5.74 -2.11
CA ASP A 155 13.15 7.06 -2.73
C ASP A 155 13.16 8.18 -1.69
N GLU A 156 12.53 7.95 -0.55
CA GLU A 156 12.46 8.86 0.60
C GLU A 156 12.14 8.06 1.86
N ALA A 157 12.82 8.32 2.97
CA ALA A 157 12.50 7.68 4.23
C ALA A 157 12.72 8.60 5.43
N VAL A 158 11.85 8.44 6.43
CA VAL A 158 11.89 9.16 7.70
C VAL A 158 11.81 8.14 8.84
N SER A 159 12.78 8.20 9.75
CA SER A 159 12.83 7.46 10.99
C SER A 159 12.34 8.36 12.13
N ILE A 160 11.40 7.87 12.94
CA ILE A 160 10.76 8.64 14.01
C ILE A 160 10.86 7.85 15.31
N ALA A 161 11.66 8.35 16.25
CA ALA A 161 11.73 7.84 17.62
C ALA A 161 10.70 8.55 18.48
N TYR A 162 10.00 7.81 19.33
CA TYR A 162 9.05 8.39 20.29
C TYR A 162 8.77 7.40 21.42
N GLN A 163 8.11 7.85 22.47
CA GLN A 163 7.67 6.98 23.56
C GLN A 163 6.17 7.15 23.78
N VAL A 164 5.50 6.08 24.18
CA VAL A 164 4.07 6.12 24.52
C VAL A 164 3.84 5.44 25.85
N THR A 165 2.90 5.97 26.62
CA THR A 165 2.39 5.33 27.84
C THR A 165 1.01 4.78 27.52
N ARG A 166 0.80 3.47 27.73
CA ARG A 166 -0.49 2.81 27.53
C ARG A 166 -1.06 2.36 28.86
N GLU A 167 -2.35 2.59 29.05
CA GLU A 167 -3.09 2.11 30.22
C GLU A 167 -3.80 0.80 29.89
N ALA A 168 -3.59 -0.22 30.71
CA ALA A 168 -4.30 -1.49 30.68
C ALA A 168 -4.58 -1.96 32.13
N ASP A 169 -5.83 -2.29 32.44
CA ASP A 169 -6.25 -2.81 33.75
C ASP A 169 -5.72 -2.00 34.96
N ASP A 170 -5.90 -0.66 34.91
CA ASP A 170 -5.42 0.31 35.92
C ASP A 170 -3.89 0.33 36.12
N THR A 171 -3.13 -0.21 35.16
CA THR A 171 -1.67 -0.21 35.13
C THR A 171 -1.17 0.60 33.93
N GLU A 172 -0.24 1.50 34.18
CA GLU A 172 0.48 2.22 33.12
C GLU A 172 1.70 1.41 32.68
N GLN A 173 1.90 1.28 31.37
CA GLN A 173 3.08 0.68 30.77
C GLN A 173 3.67 1.64 29.75
N ASP A 174 4.97 1.91 29.89
CA ASP A 174 5.73 2.66 28.89
C ASP A 174 6.27 1.74 27.80
N TYR A 175 6.24 2.26 26.57
CA TYR A 175 6.79 1.63 25.37
C TYR A 175 7.74 2.60 24.70
N THR A 176 8.93 2.10 24.36
CA THR A 176 9.82 2.77 23.42
C THR A 176 9.41 2.38 22.02
N GLN A 177 9.22 3.37 21.15
CA GLN A 177 8.70 3.21 19.81
C GLN A 177 9.69 3.76 18.79
N GLN A 178 9.74 3.08 17.65
CA GLN A 178 10.39 3.55 16.46
C GLN A 178 9.48 3.28 15.26
N ARG A 179 9.15 4.32 14.51
CA ARG A 179 8.47 4.19 13.22
C ARG A 179 9.43 4.59 12.11
N VAL A 180 9.61 3.73 11.11
CA VAL A 180 10.29 4.08 9.86
C VAL A 180 9.27 4.08 8.74
N VAL A 181 9.13 5.21 8.06
CA VAL A 181 8.27 5.35 6.89
C VAL A 181 9.15 5.49 5.66
N VAL A 182 8.94 4.65 4.66
CA VAL A 182 9.72 4.59 3.42
C VAL A 182 8.78 4.69 2.22
N ARG A 183 9.05 5.59 1.29
CA ARG A 183 8.41 5.63 -0.03
C ARG A 183 9.31 4.94 -1.04
N SER A 184 8.74 4.02 -1.83
CA SER A 184 9.33 3.51 -3.07
C SER A 184 8.27 3.57 -4.16
N GLY A 185 8.45 4.50 -5.10
CA GLY A 185 7.45 4.90 -6.09
C GLY A 185 6.07 5.12 -5.48
N ASN A 186 5.09 4.38 -6.00
CA ASN A 186 3.69 4.48 -5.57
C ASN A 186 3.34 3.61 -4.34
N VAL A 187 4.32 3.10 -3.60
CA VAL A 187 4.12 2.34 -2.36
C VAL A 187 4.77 3.06 -1.18
N VAL A 188 4.07 3.07 -0.05
CA VAL A 188 4.65 3.44 1.24
C VAL A 188 4.74 2.20 2.11
N LEU A 189 5.95 1.91 2.58
CA LEU A 189 6.29 0.88 3.53
C LEU A 189 6.48 1.52 4.90
N THR A 190 5.80 1.00 5.92
CA THR A 190 5.91 1.45 7.31
C THR A 190 6.39 0.30 8.17
N VAL A 191 7.50 0.51 8.89
CA VAL A 191 7.98 -0.37 9.95
C VAL A 191 7.66 0.28 11.28
N ASP A 192 6.79 -0.35 12.05
CA ASP A 192 6.50 0.01 13.44
C ASP A 192 7.18 -0.99 14.36
N TYR A 193 8.16 -0.53 15.14
CA TYR A 193 8.87 -1.37 16.10
C TYR A 193 8.71 -0.83 17.51
N SER A 194 8.29 -1.70 18.40
CA SER A 194 7.90 -1.39 19.77
C SER A 194 8.61 -2.32 20.75
N GLY A 195 8.98 -1.78 21.91
CA GLY A 195 9.35 -2.63 23.02
C GLY A 195 9.07 -2.02 24.39
N ALA A 196 8.89 -2.91 25.35
CA ALA A 196 8.61 -2.58 26.74
C ALA A 196 9.29 -3.60 27.67
N GLY A 197 9.67 -3.14 28.87
CA GLY A 197 10.03 -4.00 29.99
C GLY A 197 8.83 -4.12 30.93
N PHE A 198 8.43 -5.36 31.22
CA PHE A 198 7.34 -5.68 32.14
C PHE A 198 7.89 -6.08 33.52
N GLU A 199 7.00 -6.19 34.52
CA GLU A 199 7.34 -6.64 35.87
C GLU A 199 8.48 -5.85 36.56
N GLY A 200 8.64 -4.58 36.17
CA GLY A 200 9.67 -3.67 36.69
C GLY A 200 11.01 -3.78 35.99
N ASP A 201 11.08 -4.53 34.89
CA ASP A 201 12.24 -4.57 34.01
C ASP A 201 12.39 -3.26 33.21
N ASP A 202 13.63 -2.95 32.81
CA ASP A 202 13.93 -1.71 32.11
C ASP A 202 13.33 -1.71 30.69
N GLN A 203 12.97 -0.54 30.17
CA GLN A 203 12.63 -0.40 28.75
C GLN A 203 13.85 -0.73 27.89
N PRO A 204 13.65 -1.27 26.68
CA PRO A 204 14.74 -1.36 25.71
C PRO A 204 15.36 0.00 25.44
N GLY A 205 16.66 0.00 25.14
CA GLY A 205 17.35 1.22 24.74
C GLY A 205 16.75 1.79 23.46
N ALA A 206 16.41 3.08 23.45
CA ALA A 206 15.88 3.76 22.27
C ALA A 206 16.80 3.65 21.05
N GLY A 207 18.13 3.66 21.26
CA GLY A 207 19.10 3.44 20.19
C GLY A 207 19.04 2.03 19.59
N ASP A 208 18.81 1.01 20.40
CA ASP A 208 18.70 -0.38 19.93
C ASP A 208 17.38 -0.59 19.17
N ILE A 209 16.29 0.01 19.66
CA ILE A 209 14.99 0.02 18.97
C ILE A 209 15.13 0.72 17.62
N LYS A 210 15.78 1.89 17.60
CA LYS A 210 16.04 2.63 16.37
C LYS A 210 16.85 1.82 15.36
N GLU A 211 18.02 1.31 15.76
CA GLU A 211 18.92 0.57 14.85
C GLU A 211 18.24 -0.67 14.27
N ALA A 212 17.47 -1.40 15.08
CA ALA A 212 16.73 -2.58 14.64
C ALA A 212 15.63 -2.23 13.61
N ALA A 213 14.87 -1.16 13.84
CA ALA A 213 13.82 -0.76 12.90
C ALA A 213 14.39 -0.24 11.59
N ASP A 214 15.45 0.59 11.64
CA ASP A 214 16.10 1.15 10.45
C ASP A 214 16.68 0.03 9.57
N ARG A 215 17.36 -0.95 10.19
CA ARG A 215 17.84 -2.15 9.48
C ARG A 215 16.70 -2.93 8.85
N THR A 216 15.61 -3.14 9.59
CA THR A 216 14.45 -3.88 9.10
C THR A 216 13.81 -3.16 7.91
N ALA A 217 13.70 -1.82 7.96
CA ALA A 217 13.17 -1.01 6.87
C ALA A 217 14.05 -1.09 5.61
N GLN A 218 15.38 -1.04 5.77
CA GLN A 218 16.34 -1.19 4.66
C GLN A 218 16.26 -2.56 4.00
N GLU A 219 16.16 -3.62 4.79
CA GLU A 219 15.94 -4.98 4.28
C GLU A 219 14.59 -5.10 3.55
N ALA A 220 13.53 -4.58 4.15
CA ALA A 220 12.20 -4.66 3.60
C ALA A 220 12.07 -3.87 2.29
N VAL A 221 12.61 -2.65 2.21
CA VAL A 221 12.58 -1.88 0.95
C VAL A 221 13.39 -2.55 -0.16
N THR A 222 14.51 -3.21 0.19
CA THR A 222 15.29 -4.00 -0.77
C THR A 222 14.45 -5.13 -1.38
N ARG A 223 13.65 -5.83 -0.56
CA ARG A 223 12.72 -6.86 -1.06
C ARG A 223 11.57 -6.27 -1.88
N LEU A 224 11.06 -5.11 -1.47
CA LEU A 224 9.97 -4.44 -2.19
C LEU A 224 10.44 -4.05 -3.58
N ASP A 225 11.62 -3.43 -3.68
CA ASP A 225 12.21 -3.02 -4.95
C ASP A 225 12.41 -4.21 -5.88
N ALA A 226 12.96 -5.33 -5.37
CA ALA A 226 13.13 -6.56 -6.13
C ALA A 226 11.79 -7.11 -6.65
N ALA A 227 10.74 -7.14 -5.82
CA ALA A 227 9.40 -7.57 -6.25
C ALA A 227 8.83 -6.67 -7.35
N GLY A 228 9.10 -5.37 -7.30
CA GLY A 228 8.71 -4.43 -8.36
C GLY A 228 9.44 -4.64 -9.68
N GLU A 229 10.73 -4.99 -9.62
CA GLU A 229 11.53 -5.30 -10.81
C GLU A 229 11.09 -6.61 -11.48
N GLU A 230 10.78 -7.64 -10.68
CA GLU A 230 10.25 -8.92 -11.17
C GLU A 230 8.90 -8.73 -11.87
N ALA A 231 7.97 -7.98 -11.26
CA ALA A 231 6.67 -7.68 -11.86
C ALA A 231 6.79 -6.89 -13.17
N ALA A 232 7.74 -5.96 -13.26
CA ALA A 232 8.00 -5.20 -14.48
C ALA A 232 8.55 -6.10 -15.62
N ALA A 233 9.38 -7.09 -15.29
CA ALA A 233 9.93 -8.04 -16.27
C ALA A 233 8.85 -8.99 -16.82
N GLU A 234 7.89 -9.41 -15.99
CA GLU A 234 6.77 -10.25 -16.44
C GLU A 234 5.75 -9.49 -17.30
N GLY A 235 5.56 -8.19 -17.04
CA GLY A 235 4.71 -7.31 -17.85
C GLY A 235 5.23 -7.02 -19.26
N ASP A 236 6.56 -7.03 -19.47
CA ASP A 236 7.18 -6.77 -20.77
C ASP A 236 7.16 -8.01 -21.69
N ALA A 237 7.11 -9.23 -21.11
CA ALA A 237 7.01 -10.48 -21.87
C ALA A 237 5.60 -10.74 -22.47
N GLY A 238 4.58 -9.95 -22.09
CA GLY A 238 3.23 -10.02 -22.65
C GLY A 238 3.02 -9.18 -23.92
N GLY A 239 4.05 -8.49 -24.40
CA GLY A 239 4.00 -7.55 -25.51
C GLY A 239 4.37 -8.10 -26.90
N GLU A 240 4.28 -9.41 -27.15
CA GLU A 240 4.37 -9.92 -28.53
C GLU A 240 2.98 -9.91 -29.20
N SER A 241 2.85 -9.01 -30.17
CA SER A 241 1.71 -8.89 -31.08
C SER A 241 1.53 -10.17 -31.90
N GLU A 242 0.49 -10.96 -31.61
CA GLU A 242 -0.11 -11.86 -32.59
C GLU A 242 -1.21 -11.15 -33.38
N SER A 243 -0.79 -10.27 -34.29
CA SER A 243 -1.60 -9.92 -35.46
C SER A 243 -1.43 -11.02 -36.50
N GLY A 244 -2.44 -11.85 -36.73
CA GLY A 244 -2.24 -13.02 -37.60
C GLY A 244 -3.45 -13.90 -37.92
N ALA A 245 -4.52 -13.28 -38.44
CA ALA A 245 -5.45 -13.83 -39.43
C ALA A 245 -6.29 -15.09 -39.10
N ASP A 246 -7.61 -14.86 -39.08
CA ASP A 246 -8.66 -15.79 -39.46
C ASP A 246 -8.29 -16.69 -40.65
N ALA A 247 -8.46 -18.00 -40.47
CA ALA A 247 -8.80 -18.92 -41.54
C ALA A 247 -9.56 -20.13 -40.96
N GLU A 248 -10.89 -20.09 -41.09
CA GLU A 248 -11.74 -21.28 -41.08
C GLU A 248 -11.21 -22.33 -42.07
N PRO A 249 -11.44 -23.63 -41.80
CA PRO A 249 -11.75 -24.51 -42.91
C PRO A 249 -13.05 -25.29 -42.67
N GLU A 250 -14.04 -24.97 -43.49
CA GLU A 250 -15.14 -25.87 -43.82
C GLU A 250 -14.61 -27.05 -44.66
N SER A 251 -15.06 -28.23 -44.26
CA SER A 251 -15.09 -29.56 -44.90
C SER A 251 -14.68 -29.72 -46.38
N GLN A 252 -13.96 -30.80 -46.67
CA GLN A 252 -14.37 -31.81 -47.66
C GLN A 252 -13.64 -33.15 -47.51
N SER A 253 -14.45 -34.20 -47.68
CA SER A 253 -14.22 -35.64 -47.59
C SER A 253 -13.34 -36.19 -48.71
N GLU A 254 -12.61 -37.29 -48.44
CA GLU A 254 -12.81 -38.60 -49.10
C GLU A 254 -11.77 -39.66 -48.66
N SER A 255 -12.29 -40.72 -48.01
CA SER A 255 -12.19 -42.15 -48.34
C SER A 255 -10.85 -42.89 -48.52
N GLY A 256 -10.74 -44.01 -47.75
CA GLY A 256 -9.92 -45.20 -48.02
C GLY A 256 -9.36 -45.83 -46.72
N ASP A 257 -10.14 -46.60 -45.95
CA ASP A 257 -10.43 -48.05 -46.07
C ASP A 257 -9.31 -48.99 -45.56
N GLY A 258 -9.70 -49.90 -44.63
CA GLY A 258 -8.93 -51.05 -44.13
C GLY A 258 -8.72 -51.04 -42.61
N ALA A 259 -9.65 -51.57 -41.78
CA ALA A 259 -9.74 -52.98 -41.34
C ALA A 259 -8.63 -53.35 -40.32
N GLU A 260 -8.79 -53.90 -39.12
CA GLU A 260 -9.77 -54.57 -38.23
C GLU A 260 -9.14 -54.45 -36.81
N GLY A 261 -9.75 -54.57 -35.63
CA GLY A 261 -11.08 -54.94 -35.17
C GLY A 261 -11.11 -55.03 -33.63
N VAL A 262 -12.31 -55.31 -33.11
CA VAL A 262 -12.64 -55.91 -31.80
C VAL A 262 -12.61 -55.04 -30.52
N GLU A 263 -13.77 -54.43 -30.27
CA GLU A 263 -14.65 -54.43 -29.07
C GLU A 263 -14.17 -54.71 -27.61
N PRO A 264 -14.91 -54.21 -26.60
CA PRO A 264 -14.41 -53.81 -25.28
C PRO A 264 -14.87 -54.71 -24.11
N GLU A 265 -14.22 -54.60 -22.95
CA GLU A 265 -14.78 -55.06 -21.69
C GLU A 265 -14.77 -53.97 -20.61
N ARG A 266 -15.91 -53.90 -19.93
CA ARG A 266 -16.20 -53.13 -18.70
C ARG A 266 -15.73 -53.91 -17.47
N ASP A 267 -15.85 -53.23 -16.32
CA ASP A 267 -15.81 -53.70 -14.94
C ASP A 267 -14.43 -53.64 -14.24
N ASN A 268 -14.22 -52.61 -13.41
CA ASN A 268 -14.53 -52.64 -11.97
C ASN A 268 -14.33 -51.24 -11.36
#